data_AF-G3ICG6-F1
#
_entry.id   AF-G3ICG6-F1
#
_cell.length_a   1.000
_cell.length_b   1.000
_cell.length_c   1.000
_cell.angle_alpha   90.00
_cell.angle_beta   90.00
_cell.angle_gamma   90.00
#
_symmetry.space_group_name_H-M   'P 1'
#
loop_
_entity.id
_entity.type
_entity.pdbx_description
1 polymer ?
#
loop_
_entity_poly.entity_id
_entity_poly.type
_entity_poly.pdbx_seq_one_letter_code
_entity_poly.pdbx_strand_id
1 'polypeptide(L)'
;MEELTLQLKKMTYERDELSVILTHYTSNDWNNRLNSELEMVKMEHQKEMSDMKKFPKEISEALCKCKVLTEKTNSYSIHHSQLLSEWTQLKEKVSMLKEDNRKLKREQILLQESCEEAKRLCKESYEKIYDLWTKQQQDHEILEENLLSLMKQKELVTQQRDLAVKLQHHFTESQMRFEHLQHELEQTTAQEESLLQTELLQQEHCVPGKLNSELEILKMERQKEMSDMKKFPKEISEALSKCKVLTEKNNSYSTHHSQLLSECTQLKEKVSMLKEDNRKLKREQILLQESCEEAKRLCKESYEKICDLWTKQQQEHERLEENLLSLMKQKELVTQQRDLAVKLQHHFTESRMRFEHLQHELEQTTDQEESLLQTELLQQEHCVPGK
;
A
#
# COMPACT_ATOMS: atom_id res chain seq x y z
N MET A 1 -22.88 -76.35 129.18
CA MET A 1 -21.55 -76.82 128.72
C MET A 1 -21.62 -77.21 127.26
N GLU A 2 -22.33 -78.27 126.90
CA GLU A 2 -22.34 -78.86 125.55
C GLU A 2 -22.68 -77.88 124.41
N GLU A 3 -23.67 -77.00 124.60
CA GLU A 3 -24.04 -75.91 123.66
C GLU A 3 -22.83 -75.06 123.21
N LEU A 4 -22.01 -74.60 124.17
CA LEU A 4 -20.81 -73.82 123.89
C LEU A 4 -19.75 -74.64 123.17
N THR A 5 -19.64 -75.95 123.46
CA THR A 5 -18.73 -76.86 122.76
C THR A 5 -19.15 -77.08 121.30
N LEU A 6 -20.46 -77.11 121.03
CA LEU A 6 -21.01 -77.20 119.68
C LEU A 6 -20.77 -75.90 118.88
N GLN A 7 -21.03 -74.74 119.51
CA GLN A 7 -20.75 -73.44 118.90
C GLN A 7 -19.26 -73.22 118.64
N LEU A 8 -18.38 -73.64 119.57
CA LEU A 8 -16.93 -73.58 119.37
C LEU A 8 -16.49 -74.44 118.17
N LYS A 9 -17.02 -75.67 118.03
CA LYS A 9 -16.78 -76.51 116.84
C LYS A 9 -17.26 -75.83 115.56
N LYS A 10 -18.44 -75.22 115.56
CA LYS A 10 -18.98 -74.50 114.40
C LYS A 10 -18.10 -73.31 114.00
N MET A 11 -17.73 -72.43 114.93
CA MET A 11 -16.83 -71.31 114.63
C MET A 11 -15.42 -71.76 114.22
N THR A 12 -14.94 -72.90 114.73
CA THR A 12 -13.67 -73.49 114.30
C THR A 12 -13.77 -73.97 112.84
N TYR A 13 -14.85 -74.65 112.48
CA TYR A 13 -15.13 -75.07 111.10
C TYR A 13 -15.25 -73.87 110.15
N GLU A 14 -16.04 -72.86 110.51
CA GLU A 14 -16.21 -71.64 109.70
C GLU A 14 -14.90 -70.85 109.56
N ARG A 15 -14.07 -70.78 110.60
CA ARG A 15 -12.72 -70.18 110.53
C ARG A 15 -11.80 -70.97 109.59
N ASP A 16 -11.84 -72.29 109.65
CA ASP A 16 -10.97 -73.15 108.86
C ASP A 16 -11.41 -73.16 107.38
N GLU A 17 -12.72 -73.13 107.12
CA GLU A 17 -13.30 -72.93 105.78
C GLU A 17 -12.95 -71.54 105.21
N LEU A 18 -13.10 -70.47 105.99
CA LEU A 18 -12.67 -69.12 105.58
C LEU A 18 -11.16 -69.05 105.32
N SER A 19 -10.34 -69.75 106.11
CA SER A 19 -8.89 -69.86 105.89
C SER A 19 -8.56 -70.57 104.57
N VAL A 20 -9.27 -71.65 104.25
CA VAL A 20 -9.16 -72.35 102.95
C VAL A 20 -9.59 -71.45 101.79
N ILE A 21 -10.66 -70.66 101.94
CA ILE A 21 -11.10 -69.70 100.91
C ILE A 21 -10.08 -68.56 100.73
N LEU A 22 -9.57 -67.98 101.82
CA LEU A 22 -8.60 -66.88 101.77
C LEU A 22 -7.28 -67.33 101.12
N THR A 23 -6.78 -68.51 101.48
CA THR A 23 -5.56 -69.07 100.90
C THR A 23 -5.74 -69.37 99.40
N HIS A 24 -6.91 -69.85 98.97
CA HIS A 24 -7.23 -70.05 97.55
C HIS A 24 -7.20 -68.74 96.75
N TYR A 25 -7.89 -67.70 97.23
CA TYR A 25 -7.95 -66.39 96.58
C TYR A 25 -6.61 -65.65 96.55
N THR A 26 -5.84 -65.73 97.65
CA THR A 26 -4.61 -64.94 97.83
C THR A 26 -3.38 -65.61 97.20
N SER A 27 -3.32 -66.95 97.16
CA SER A 27 -2.15 -67.68 96.67
C SER A 27 -2.16 -67.88 95.15
N ASN A 28 -3.31 -68.25 94.56
CA ASN A 28 -3.32 -68.89 93.24
C ASN A 28 -4.08 -68.13 92.13
N ASP A 29 -5.24 -67.52 92.39
CA ASP A 29 -6.06 -66.99 91.28
C ASP A 29 -5.63 -65.59 90.80
N TRP A 30 -5.63 -64.59 91.70
CA TRP A 30 -5.26 -63.21 91.35
C TRP A 30 -3.83 -63.07 90.85
N ASN A 31 -2.89 -63.83 91.43
CA ASN A 31 -1.50 -63.87 90.97
C ASN A 31 -1.40 -64.44 89.55
N ASN A 32 -2.11 -65.53 89.24
CA ASN A 32 -2.10 -66.10 87.89
C ASN A 32 -2.75 -65.15 86.87
N ARG A 33 -3.81 -64.43 87.26
CA ARG A 33 -4.43 -63.41 86.41
C ARG A 33 -3.52 -62.22 86.15
N LEU A 34 -2.95 -61.60 87.18
CA LEU A 34 -2.05 -60.45 87.01
C LEU A 34 -0.75 -60.85 86.30
N ASN A 35 -0.23 -62.05 86.51
CA ASN A 35 0.90 -62.57 85.73
C ASN A 35 0.51 -62.80 84.26
N SER A 36 -0.69 -63.29 83.98
CA SER A 36 -1.21 -63.44 82.60
C SER A 36 -1.38 -62.08 81.90
N GLU A 37 -2.00 -61.10 82.56
CA GLU A 37 -2.14 -59.73 82.06
C GLU A 37 -0.75 -59.07 81.87
N LEU A 38 0.20 -59.30 82.77
CA LEU A 38 1.58 -58.83 82.65
C LEU A 38 2.36 -59.50 81.51
N GLU A 39 2.20 -60.81 81.29
CA GLU A 39 2.81 -61.50 80.15
C GLU A 39 2.16 -61.12 78.81
N MET A 40 0.84 -60.82 78.78
CA MET A 40 0.22 -60.18 77.62
C MET A 40 0.85 -58.81 77.34
N VAL A 41 0.95 -57.93 78.35
CA VAL A 41 1.57 -56.60 78.20
C VAL A 41 3.06 -56.70 77.83
N LYS A 42 3.79 -57.72 78.31
CA LYS A 42 5.18 -57.98 77.89
C LYS A 42 5.29 -58.49 76.46
N MET A 43 4.43 -59.42 76.03
CA MET A 43 4.40 -59.89 74.63
C MET A 43 3.97 -58.77 73.68
N GLU A 44 3.01 -57.95 74.08
CA GLU A 44 2.56 -56.76 73.35
C GLU A 44 3.68 -55.72 73.25
N HIS A 45 4.33 -55.39 74.38
CA HIS A 45 5.52 -54.52 74.38
C HIS A 45 6.68 -55.10 73.57
N GLN A 46 6.95 -56.41 73.62
CA GLN A 46 8.00 -57.05 72.82
C GLN A 46 7.69 -57.00 71.31
N LYS A 47 6.40 -57.12 70.95
CA LYS A 47 5.92 -56.92 69.58
C LYS A 47 6.08 -55.46 69.15
N GLU A 48 5.60 -54.50 69.95
CA GLU A 48 5.79 -53.06 69.71
C GLU A 48 7.27 -52.71 69.56
N MET A 49 8.16 -53.23 70.43
CA MET A 49 9.60 -53.01 70.34
C MET A 49 10.25 -53.69 69.12
N SER A 50 9.65 -54.75 68.58
CA SER A 50 10.09 -55.39 67.33
C SER A 50 9.67 -54.59 66.09
N ASP A 51 8.44 -54.07 66.09
CA ASP A 51 7.96 -53.18 65.04
C ASP A 51 8.64 -51.81 65.10
N MET A 52 8.88 -51.26 66.30
CA MET A 52 9.65 -50.03 66.51
C MET A 52 11.11 -50.14 66.05
N LYS A 53 11.70 -51.34 66.03
CA LYS A 53 13.03 -51.57 65.42
C LYS A 53 13.02 -51.46 63.89
N LYS A 54 11.87 -51.53 63.22
CA LYS A 54 11.74 -51.31 61.77
C LYS A 54 11.68 -49.81 61.44
N PHE A 55 11.02 -49.01 62.29
CA PHE A 55 10.82 -47.58 62.02
C PHE A 55 12.12 -46.80 61.71
N PRO A 56 13.27 -46.94 62.39
CA PRO A 56 14.50 -46.22 62.03
C PRO A 56 14.94 -46.45 60.58
N LYS A 57 14.74 -47.66 60.03
CA LYS A 57 15.05 -47.98 58.64
C LYS A 57 14.02 -47.34 57.70
N GLU A 58 12.72 -47.51 57.98
CA GLU A 58 11.64 -46.94 57.17
C GLU A 58 11.67 -45.41 57.13
N ILE A 59 11.97 -44.77 58.28
CA ILE A 59 12.20 -43.33 58.41
C ILE A 59 13.41 -42.90 57.58
N SER A 60 14.52 -43.63 57.63
CA SER A 60 15.72 -43.32 56.82
C SER A 60 15.43 -43.41 55.31
N GLU A 61 14.74 -44.46 54.86
CA GLU A 61 14.30 -44.60 53.47
C GLU A 61 13.32 -43.50 53.04
N ALA A 62 12.37 -43.14 53.91
CA ALA A 62 11.43 -42.04 53.66
C ALA A 62 12.14 -40.68 53.59
N LEU A 63 13.05 -40.38 54.52
CA LEU A 63 13.86 -39.16 54.50
C LEU A 63 14.72 -39.06 53.24
N CYS A 64 15.30 -40.16 52.77
CA CYS A 64 16.05 -40.17 51.51
C CYS A 64 15.14 -39.88 50.30
N LYS A 65 13.94 -40.49 50.23
CA LYS A 65 12.93 -40.16 49.20
C LYS A 65 12.51 -38.68 49.26
N CYS A 66 12.30 -38.14 50.46
CA CYS A 66 11.94 -36.73 50.67
C CYS A 66 13.06 -35.75 50.27
N LYS A 67 14.35 -36.09 50.45
CA LYS A 67 15.48 -35.31 49.93
C LYS A 67 15.45 -35.24 48.39
N VAL A 68 15.36 -36.38 47.72
CA VAL A 68 15.29 -36.47 46.25
C VAL A 68 14.08 -35.71 45.69
N LEU A 69 12.91 -35.80 46.34
CA LEU A 69 11.73 -35.01 45.97
C LEU A 69 11.94 -33.50 46.14
N THR A 70 12.68 -33.07 47.16
CA THR A 70 13.00 -31.66 47.40
C THR A 70 13.97 -31.11 46.34
N GLU A 71 15.03 -31.86 46.03
CA GLU A 71 15.97 -31.54 44.94
C GLU A 71 15.27 -31.45 43.58
N LYS A 72 14.39 -32.41 43.28
CA LYS A 72 13.57 -32.41 42.05
C LYS A 72 12.61 -31.22 42.01
N THR A 73 11.99 -30.85 43.14
CA THR A 73 11.12 -29.67 43.24
C THR A 73 11.90 -28.38 43.00
N ASN A 74 13.12 -28.26 43.52
CA ASN A 74 13.99 -27.10 43.30
C ASN A 74 14.42 -27.00 41.82
N SER A 75 14.79 -28.13 41.20
CA SER A 75 15.10 -28.20 39.76
C SER A 75 13.91 -27.77 38.89
N TYR A 76 12.72 -28.31 39.12
CA TYR A 76 11.51 -27.87 38.40
C TYR A 76 11.19 -26.39 38.65
N SER A 77 11.39 -25.86 39.86
CA SER A 77 11.17 -24.43 40.15
C SER A 77 12.11 -23.54 39.34
N ILE A 78 13.38 -23.94 39.17
CA ILE A 78 14.36 -23.20 38.35
C ILE A 78 13.96 -23.28 36.87
N HIS A 79 13.71 -24.47 36.32
CA HIS A 79 13.32 -24.63 34.91
C HIS A 79 11.98 -23.97 34.58
N HIS A 80 11.01 -23.97 35.51
CA HIS A 80 9.75 -23.27 35.34
C HIS A 80 9.93 -21.74 35.30
N SER A 81 10.78 -21.17 36.17
CA SER A 81 11.07 -19.73 36.14
C SER A 81 11.82 -19.29 34.87
N GLN A 82 12.75 -20.10 34.38
CA GLN A 82 13.44 -19.89 33.09
C GLN A 82 12.46 -19.94 31.92
N LEU A 83 11.62 -20.98 31.86
CA LEU A 83 10.63 -21.15 30.80
C LEU A 83 9.56 -20.06 30.80
N LEU A 84 9.16 -19.56 31.97
CA LEU A 84 8.22 -18.43 32.10
C LEU A 84 8.83 -17.12 31.57
N SER A 85 10.13 -16.91 31.76
CA SER A 85 10.85 -15.79 31.13
C SER A 85 10.92 -15.93 29.60
N GLU A 86 11.26 -17.12 29.08
CA GLU A 86 11.20 -17.40 27.63
C GLU A 86 9.80 -17.15 27.06
N TRP A 87 8.75 -17.68 27.68
CA TRP A 87 7.36 -17.49 27.27
C TRP A 87 6.98 -16.00 27.18
N THR A 88 7.35 -15.23 28.21
CA THR A 88 7.07 -13.79 28.28
C THR A 88 7.76 -13.04 27.14
N GLN A 89 9.07 -13.28 26.93
CA GLN A 89 9.83 -12.68 25.84
C GLN A 89 9.30 -13.09 24.45
N LEU A 90 8.83 -14.33 24.28
CA LEU A 90 8.25 -14.81 23.03
C LEU A 90 6.89 -14.14 22.76
N LYS A 91 6.04 -14.02 23.79
CA LYS A 91 4.75 -13.32 23.72
C LYS A 91 4.91 -11.84 23.36
N GLU A 92 5.92 -11.18 23.91
CA GLU A 92 6.30 -9.81 23.56
C GLU A 92 6.81 -9.73 22.10
N LYS A 93 7.72 -10.63 21.69
CA LYS A 93 8.20 -10.72 20.29
C LYS A 93 7.08 -10.96 19.28
N VAL A 94 6.10 -11.83 19.57
CA VAL A 94 4.88 -12.01 18.75
C VAL A 94 4.09 -10.72 18.65
N SER A 95 3.98 -9.97 19.75
CA SER A 95 3.20 -8.72 19.79
C SER A 95 3.87 -7.60 18.99
N MET A 96 5.20 -7.43 19.11
CA MET A 96 5.97 -6.50 18.29
C MET A 96 5.89 -6.87 16.80
N LEU A 97 6.17 -8.12 16.43
CA LEU A 97 6.13 -8.58 15.03
C LEU A 97 4.75 -8.43 14.39
N LYS A 98 3.66 -8.57 15.17
CA LYS A 98 2.30 -8.28 14.71
C LYS A 98 2.06 -6.81 14.39
N GLU A 99 2.59 -5.89 15.21
CA GLU A 99 2.43 -4.45 14.93
C GLU A 99 3.34 -4.00 13.78
N ASP A 100 4.53 -4.58 13.64
CA ASP A 100 5.37 -4.39 12.45
C ASP A 100 4.66 -4.89 11.18
N ASN A 101 4.00 -6.06 11.22
CA ASN A 101 3.18 -6.60 10.12
C ASN A 101 2.06 -5.63 9.71
N ARG A 102 1.38 -5.03 10.70
CA ARG A 102 0.33 -4.02 10.49
C ARG A 102 0.87 -2.73 9.90
N LYS A 103 2.02 -2.23 10.37
CA LYS A 103 2.68 -1.04 9.82
C LYS A 103 3.09 -1.25 8.36
N LEU A 104 3.80 -2.35 8.07
CA LEU A 104 4.23 -2.70 6.71
C LEU A 104 3.04 -2.84 5.75
N LYS A 105 1.92 -3.42 6.19
CA LYS A 105 0.68 -3.47 5.39
C LYS A 105 0.06 -2.10 5.13
N ARG A 106 0.03 -1.20 6.13
CA ARG A 106 -0.43 0.19 5.93
C ARG A 106 0.48 0.94 4.96
N GLU A 107 1.80 0.79 5.10
CA GLU A 107 2.79 1.40 4.20
C GLU A 107 2.70 0.85 2.77
N GLN A 108 2.47 -0.46 2.60
CA GLN A 108 2.24 -1.10 1.31
C GLN A 108 0.99 -0.55 0.61
N ILE A 109 -0.12 -0.38 1.35
CA ILE A 109 -1.37 0.21 0.83
C ILE A 109 -1.14 1.68 0.41
N LEU A 110 -0.59 2.52 1.29
CA LEU A 110 -0.32 3.93 0.99
C LEU A 110 0.64 4.11 -0.20
N LEU A 111 1.64 3.22 -0.34
CA LEU A 111 2.51 3.21 -1.50
C LEU A 111 1.74 2.80 -2.76
N GLN A 112 0.92 1.75 -2.71
CA GLN A 112 0.11 1.31 -3.85
C GLN A 112 -0.86 2.41 -4.33
N GLU A 113 -1.60 3.03 -3.40
CA GLU A 113 -2.48 4.18 -3.68
C GLU A 113 -1.70 5.33 -4.34
N SER A 114 -0.53 5.69 -3.80
CA SER A 114 0.33 6.74 -4.37
C SER A 114 0.85 6.38 -5.78
N CYS A 115 1.02 5.09 -6.09
CA CYS A 115 1.47 4.64 -7.41
C CYS A 115 0.33 4.56 -8.43
N GLU A 116 -0.87 4.17 -8.00
CA GLU A 116 -2.08 4.20 -8.82
C GLU A 116 -2.48 5.63 -9.16
N GLU A 117 -2.42 6.55 -8.19
CA GLU A 117 -2.63 7.99 -8.40
C GLU A 117 -1.57 8.59 -9.35
N ALA A 118 -0.29 8.22 -9.20
CA ALA A 118 0.75 8.66 -10.14
C ALA A 118 0.48 8.17 -11.58
N LYS A 119 0.04 6.91 -11.76
CA LYS A 119 -0.36 6.38 -13.07
C LYS A 119 -1.57 7.12 -13.64
N ARG A 120 -2.57 7.42 -12.80
CA ARG A 120 -3.77 8.20 -13.18
C ARG A 120 -3.38 9.60 -13.67
N LEU A 121 -2.50 10.28 -12.95
CA LEU A 121 -2.00 11.61 -13.34
C LEU A 121 -1.15 11.58 -14.61
N CYS A 122 -0.29 10.56 -14.82
CA CYS A 122 0.44 10.41 -16.08
C CYS A 122 -0.49 10.18 -17.28
N LYS A 123 -1.60 9.44 -17.08
CA LYS A 123 -2.59 9.23 -18.13
C LYS A 123 -3.38 10.50 -18.44
N GLU A 124 -3.85 11.19 -17.39
CA GLU A 124 -4.59 12.45 -17.52
C GLU A 124 -3.73 13.57 -18.17
N SER A 125 -2.42 13.59 -17.93
CA SER A 125 -1.52 14.53 -18.61
C SER A 125 -1.24 14.12 -20.06
N TYR A 126 -1.07 12.82 -20.34
CA TYR A 126 -0.90 12.31 -21.71
C TYR A 126 -2.12 12.61 -22.59
N GLU A 127 -3.33 12.35 -22.09
CA GLU A 127 -4.60 12.65 -22.79
C GLU A 127 -4.70 14.14 -23.13
N LYS A 128 -4.51 15.04 -22.15
CA LYS A 128 -4.54 16.50 -22.38
C LYS A 128 -3.47 16.97 -23.38
N ILE A 129 -2.30 16.36 -23.38
CA ILE A 129 -1.23 16.70 -24.32
C ILE A 129 -1.58 16.20 -25.74
N TYR A 130 -2.19 15.02 -25.86
CA TYR A 130 -2.66 14.48 -27.13
C TYR A 130 -3.81 15.30 -27.74
N ASP A 131 -4.77 15.74 -26.91
CA ASP A 131 -5.87 16.63 -27.33
C ASP A 131 -5.35 18.00 -27.82
N LEU A 132 -4.32 18.55 -27.17
CA LEU A 132 -3.66 19.79 -27.61
C LEU A 132 -2.87 19.57 -28.91
N TRP A 133 -2.17 18.44 -29.04
CA TRP A 133 -1.39 18.11 -30.24
C TRP A 133 -2.28 17.88 -31.47
N THR A 134 -3.37 17.12 -31.33
CA THR A 134 -4.34 16.89 -32.43
C THR A 134 -5.00 18.18 -32.89
N LYS A 135 -5.37 19.08 -31.95
CA LYS A 135 -5.88 20.40 -32.30
C LYS A 135 -4.84 21.25 -33.05
N GLN A 136 -3.60 21.29 -32.57
CA GLN A 136 -2.52 22.05 -33.23
C GLN A 136 -2.17 21.49 -34.63
N GLN A 137 -2.30 20.18 -34.83
CA GLN A 137 -2.17 19.53 -36.14
C GLN A 137 -3.28 19.99 -37.11
N GLN A 138 -4.53 20.09 -36.65
CA GLN A 138 -5.64 20.61 -37.48
C GLN A 138 -5.44 22.09 -37.86
N ASP A 139 -5.03 22.94 -36.91
CA ASP A 139 -4.73 24.36 -37.17
C ASP A 139 -3.58 24.51 -38.21
N HIS A 140 -2.58 23.61 -38.17
CA HIS A 140 -1.48 23.55 -39.13
C HIS A 140 -1.92 23.12 -40.54
N GLU A 141 -2.76 22.09 -40.67
CA GLU A 141 -3.32 21.65 -41.97
C GLU A 141 -4.17 22.74 -42.63
N ILE A 142 -4.94 23.49 -41.84
CA ILE A 142 -5.70 24.67 -42.32
C ILE A 142 -4.74 25.76 -42.83
N LEU A 143 -3.58 25.96 -42.19
CA LEU A 143 -2.57 26.93 -42.62
C LEU A 143 -1.90 26.50 -43.95
N GLU A 144 -1.57 25.22 -44.10
CA GLU A 144 -1.01 24.67 -45.35
C GLU A 144 -2.00 24.78 -46.53
N GLU A 145 -3.28 24.44 -46.33
CA GLU A 145 -4.30 24.58 -47.39
C GLU A 145 -4.46 26.05 -47.82
N ASN A 146 -4.47 26.99 -46.86
CA ASN A 146 -4.52 28.41 -47.15
C ASN A 146 -3.29 28.87 -47.97
N LEU A 147 -2.09 28.40 -47.62
CA LEU A 147 -0.85 28.74 -48.34
C LEU A 147 -0.85 28.14 -49.76
N LEU A 148 -1.30 26.89 -49.93
CA LEU A 148 -1.43 26.24 -51.24
C LEU A 148 -2.46 26.96 -52.13
N SER A 149 -3.59 27.38 -51.57
CA SER A 149 -4.60 28.19 -52.25
C SER A 149 -4.02 29.55 -52.70
N LEU A 150 -3.24 30.22 -51.83
CA LEU A 150 -2.57 31.48 -52.16
C LEU A 150 -1.50 31.30 -53.26
N MET A 151 -0.77 30.18 -53.28
CA MET A 151 0.18 29.84 -54.34
C MET A 151 -0.52 29.63 -55.69
N LYS A 152 -1.66 28.92 -55.72
CA LYS A 152 -2.47 28.76 -56.94
C LYS A 152 -3.02 30.08 -57.45
N GLN A 153 -3.48 30.98 -56.57
CA GLN A 153 -3.85 32.34 -56.95
C GLN A 153 -2.67 33.13 -57.55
N LYS A 154 -1.46 33.00 -56.97
CA LYS A 154 -0.23 33.66 -57.48
C LYS A 154 0.15 33.17 -58.88
N GLU A 155 0.01 31.86 -59.13
CA GLU A 155 0.24 31.26 -60.44
C GLU A 155 -0.78 31.76 -61.47
N LEU A 156 -2.09 31.72 -61.16
CA LEU A 156 -3.13 32.23 -62.04
C LEU A 156 -2.96 33.73 -62.37
N VAL A 157 -2.58 34.55 -61.39
CA VAL A 157 -2.26 35.99 -61.63
C VAL A 157 -1.01 36.17 -62.49
N THR A 158 -0.07 35.22 -62.48
CA THR A 158 1.10 35.24 -63.37
C THR A 158 0.72 34.82 -64.79
N GLN A 159 -0.08 33.77 -64.96
CA GLN A 159 -0.64 33.38 -66.26
C GLN A 159 -1.52 34.48 -66.87
N GLN A 160 -2.34 35.17 -66.06
CA GLN A 160 -3.09 36.35 -66.50
C GLN A 160 -2.18 37.52 -66.92
N ARG A 161 -1.04 37.72 -66.25
CA ARG A 161 -0.04 38.73 -66.64
C ARG A 161 0.62 38.36 -67.97
N ASP A 162 1.04 37.11 -68.12
CA ASP A 162 1.71 36.64 -69.35
C ASP A 162 0.74 36.60 -70.53
N LEU A 163 -0.53 36.27 -70.28
CA LEU A 163 -1.64 36.47 -71.22
C LEU A 163 -1.87 37.96 -71.52
N ALA A 164 -1.88 38.85 -70.53
CA ALA A 164 -2.02 40.28 -70.79
C ALA A 164 -0.84 40.84 -71.61
N VAL A 165 0.37 40.32 -71.41
CA VAL A 165 1.55 40.64 -72.23
C VAL A 165 1.44 40.02 -73.63
N LYS A 166 0.91 38.79 -73.78
CA LYS A 166 0.61 38.18 -75.09
C LYS A 166 -0.50 38.91 -75.82
N LEU A 167 -1.54 39.37 -75.13
CA LEU A 167 -2.64 40.18 -75.67
C LEU A 167 -2.16 41.59 -75.97
N GLN A 168 -1.28 42.19 -75.18
CA GLN A 168 -0.72 43.51 -75.49
C GLN A 168 0.30 43.40 -76.63
N HIS A 169 1.09 42.32 -76.68
CA HIS A 169 1.90 41.97 -77.84
C HIS A 169 1.00 41.68 -79.04
N HIS A 170 -0.14 41.00 -78.90
CA HIS A 170 -1.14 40.83 -79.96
C HIS A 170 -2.08 42.02 -80.17
N PHE A 171 -2.01 43.09 -79.37
CA PHE A 171 -2.58 44.42 -79.64
C PHE A 171 -1.48 45.39 -80.10
N THR A 172 -0.23 44.94 -80.20
CA THR A 172 0.89 45.63 -80.87
C THR A 172 1.30 44.88 -82.14
N GLU A 173 0.99 43.60 -82.19
CA GLU A 173 0.82 42.76 -83.36
C GLU A 173 -0.63 42.75 -83.82
N SER A 174 -1.56 43.40 -83.09
CA SER A 174 -2.80 44.01 -83.63
C SER A 174 -2.89 45.52 -83.33
N GLN A 175 -1.74 46.21 -83.24
CA GLN A 175 -1.58 47.59 -83.70
C GLN A 175 -0.41 47.87 -84.71
N MET A 176 0.86 47.42 -84.65
CA MET A 176 1.86 47.49 -85.77
C MET A 176 1.67 46.41 -86.84
N ARG A 177 1.60 45.17 -86.32
CA ARG A 177 0.68 44.22 -86.91
C ARG A 177 -0.68 44.62 -86.30
N PHE A 178 -1.88 44.62 -86.90
CA PHE A 178 -3.00 45.59 -86.72
C PHE A 178 -2.99 46.67 -87.84
N GLU A 179 -1.91 47.46 -87.90
CA GLU A 179 -1.25 47.90 -89.14
C GLU A 179 -0.82 46.58 -89.95
N HIS A 180 -1.03 45.32 -89.34
CA HIS A 180 -0.93 43.74 -89.58
C HIS A 180 -1.44 42.23 -88.59
N LEU A 181 -2.07 41.65 -87.20
CA LEU A 181 -2.30 40.16 -86.05
C LEU A 181 -3.30 39.35 -84.53
N GLN A 182 -3.13 38.61 -83.10
CA GLN A 182 -3.81 37.35 -81.86
C GLN A 182 -4.13 36.88 -79.95
N HIS A 183 -4.19 35.64 -78.92
CA HIS A 183 -4.79 35.04 -77.23
C HIS A 183 -4.52 33.71 -75.80
N GLU A 184 -5.09 33.24 -74.34
CA GLU A 184 -4.95 32.01 -72.92
C GLU A 184 -5.74 31.44 -71.20
N LEU A 185 -5.41 30.53 -69.91
CA LEU A 185 -5.87 29.42 -68.43
C LEU A 185 -6.41 29.12 -66.55
N GLU A 186 -6.27 28.05 -65.33
CA GLU A 186 -7.06 27.38 -63.74
C GLU A 186 -7.07 26.36 -62.01
N GLN A 187 -6.90 25.58 -60.59
CA GLN A 187 -7.70 24.51 -59.26
C GLN A 187 -7.80 23.71 -57.42
N THR A 188 -7.72 23.17 -55.89
CA THR A 188 -8.35 22.08 -54.48
C THR A 188 -7.90 21.42 -52.67
N THR A 189 -8.48 20.54 -51.42
CA THR A 189 -8.26 19.98 -49.60
C THR A 189 -8.91 18.78 -48.17
N ALA A 190 -8.63 18.40 -46.61
CA ALA A 190 -9.05 17.73 -44.86
C ALA A 190 -9.35 16.29 -43.54
N GLN A 191 -9.29 15.97 -41.94
CA GLN A 191 -9.64 14.70 -40.57
C GLN A 191 -9.62 14.37 -38.60
N GLU A 192 -10.05 13.28 -37.46
CA GLU A 192 -9.82 12.63 -35.69
C GLU A 192 -10.67 11.87 -34.05
N GLU A 193 -10.34 11.05 -32.67
CA GLU A 193 -11.05 10.38 -31.04
C GLU A 193 -10.67 9.31 -29.41
N SER A 194 -11.29 9.01 -27.94
CA SER A 194 -11.56 7.89 -26.43
C SER A 194 -11.10 7.27 -24.60
N LEU A 195 -11.76 6.61 -23.26
CA LEU A 195 -11.43 5.67 -21.64
C LEU A 195 -12.15 5.12 -19.86
N LEU A 196 -11.76 4.33 -18.48
CA LEU A 196 -12.40 3.57 -16.84
C LEU A 196 -11.80 2.86 -15.08
N GLN A 197 -12.03 2.18 -13.58
CA GLN A 197 -12.79 1.52 -11.97
C GLN A 197 -12.36 0.57 -10.24
N THR A 198 -12.87 0.29 -8.71
CA THR A 198 -12.67 -0.80 -7.14
C THR A 198 -13.24 -0.94 -5.24
N GLU A 199 -13.29 -1.64 -3.75
CA GLU A 199 -13.15 -2.84 -2.27
C GLU A 199 -13.67 -2.96 -0.35
N LEU A 200 -13.72 -3.64 1.14
CA LEU A 200 -13.53 -4.85 2.59
C LEU A 200 -14.04 -5.11 4.52
N LEU A 201 -13.86 -6.10 5.80
CA LEU A 201 -14.43 -6.50 7.58
C LEU A 201 -14.03 -7.52 9.26
N GLN A 202 -14.63 -7.77 10.76
CA GLN A 202 -14.79 -8.66 12.42
C GLN A 202 -14.15 -8.88 14.16
N GLN A 203 -14.86 -9.15 15.47
CA GLN A 203 -14.80 -9.80 17.08
C GLN A 203 -14.27 -9.32 18.64
N GLU A 204 -14.92 -9.54 19.92
CA GLU A 204 -14.43 -10.01 21.40
C GLU A 204 -15.31 -10.04 22.83
N HIS A 205 -14.73 -10.42 24.05
CA HIS A 205 -15.06 -11.06 25.44
C HIS A 205 -15.91 -10.59 26.74
N CYS A 206 -16.35 -11.57 27.61
CA CYS A 206 -16.48 -11.77 29.14
C CYS A 206 -17.14 -10.80 30.22
N VAL A 207 -17.40 -11.27 31.51
CA VAL A 207 -18.26 -10.55 32.54
C VAL A 207 -17.89 -10.46 34.10
N PRO A 208 -18.17 -11.40 35.06
CA PRO A 208 -18.85 -11.06 36.37
C PRO A 208 -18.20 -11.44 37.76
N GLY A 209 -18.79 -11.09 38.95
CA GLY A 209 -18.24 -11.33 40.33
C GLY A 209 -19.18 -11.27 41.59
N LYS A 210 -18.69 -11.65 42.81
CA LYS A 210 -19.49 -12.00 44.06
C LYS A 210 -18.66 -12.09 45.39
N LEU A 211 -19.33 -12.25 46.55
CA LEU A 211 -19.08 -13.01 47.83
C LEU A 211 -17.69 -13.33 48.52
N ASN A 212 -17.79 -13.74 49.81
CA ASN A 212 -16.88 -14.52 50.71
C ASN A 212 -15.58 -13.84 51.26
N SER A 213 -14.88 -14.29 52.33
CA SER A 213 -15.14 -15.04 53.62
C SER A 213 -13.82 -15.01 54.49
N GLU A 214 -13.50 -15.73 55.60
CA GLU A 214 -14.03 -16.82 56.47
C GLU A 214 -13.32 -16.83 57.88
N LEU A 215 -13.51 -17.80 58.80
CA LEU A 215 -12.96 -17.77 60.19
C LEU A 215 -12.73 -19.16 60.89
N GLU A 216 -11.95 -19.24 62.00
CA GLU A 216 -11.82 -20.41 62.92
C GLU A 216 -11.95 -20.03 64.43
N ILE A 217 -11.09 -20.22 65.46
CA ILE A 217 -9.65 -20.56 65.60
C ILE A 217 -9.34 -21.26 66.97
N LEU A 218 -8.20 -21.97 67.09
CA LEU A 218 -7.49 -22.45 68.32
C LEU A 218 -8.13 -23.51 69.25
N LYS A 219 -7.32 -24.48 69.75
CA LYS A 219 -7.61 -25.53 70.78
C LYS A 219 -6.29 -25.98 71.48
N MET A 220 -6.30 -26.45 72.75
CA MET A 220 -5.15 -26.14 73.67
C MET A 220 -4.78 -27.06 74.89
N GLU A 221 -4.85 -28.43 74.89
CA GLU A 221 -4.15 -29.25 75.94
C GLU A 221 -3.92 -30.77 75.58
N ARG A 222 -3.65 -31.63 76.59
CA ARG A 222 -3.14 -33.02 76.56
C ARG A 222 -1.80 -33.07 75.79
N GLN A 223 -0.85 -32.25 76.27
CA GLN A 223 0.12 -31.54 75.42
C GLN A 223 1.61 -31.62 75.84
N LYS A 224 2.07 -32.60 76.65
CA LYS A 224 3.52 -32.72 77.03
C LYS A 224 4.28 -33.99 76.61
N GLU A 225 3.93 -35.19 77.10
CA GLU A 225 4.53 -36.45 76.57
C GLU A 225 3.69 -37.07 75.45
N MET A 226 2.37 -36.85 75.51
CA MET A 226 1.54 -36.57 74.33
C MET A 226 1.94 -35.23 73.64
N SER A 227 3.24 -34.92 73.60
CA SER A 227 3.91 -33.90 72.78
C SER A 227 5.30 -34.38 72.37
N ASP A 228 6.06 -35.11 73.21
CA ASP A 228 7.38 -35.67 72.82
C ASP A 228 7.28 -37.07 72.19
N MET A 229 6.44 -37.97 72.72
CA MET A 229 6.01 -39.19 72.01
C MET A 229 4.75 -38.95 71.15
N LYS A 230 4.13 -37.76 71.19
CA LYS A 230 3.48 -37.24 69.97
C LYS A 230 4.52 -36.76 68.96
N LYS A 231 5.65 -36.15 69.32
CA LYS A 231 6.60 -35.56 68.34
C LYS A 231 7.11 -36.60 67.36
N PHE A 232 7.45 -37.83 67.74
CA PHE A 232 7.83 -38.81 66.71
C PHE A 232 6.70 -39.08 65.69
N PRO A 233 5.49 -39.54 66.07
CA PRO A 233 4.36 -39.69 65.14
C PRO A 233 3.92 -38.38 64.46
N LYS A 234 4.09 -37.22 65.10
CA LYS A 234 3.69 -35.90 64.60
C LYS A 234 4.72 -35.31 63.65
N GLU A 235 6.02 -35.44 63.91
CA GLU A 235 7.12 -35.06 63.02
C GLU A 235 7.23 -36.02 61.84
N ILE A 236 6.95 -37.32 62.05
CA ILE A 236 6.80 -38.28 60.94
C ILE A 236 5.52 -37.99 60.15
N SER A 237 4.39 -37.69 60.78
CA SER A 237 3.16 -37.27 60.08
C SER A 237 3.33 -35.91 59.39
N GLU A 238 4.09 -34.98 59.97
CA GLU A 238 4.44 -33.68 59.41
C GLU A 238 5.45 -33.82 58.26
N ALA A 239 6.41 -34.74 58.34
CA ALA A 239 7.31 -35.08 57.25
C ALA A 239 6.56 -35.81 56.12
N LEU A 240 5.72 -36.80 56.43
CA LEU A 240 4.90 -37.52 55.45
C LEU A 240 3.86 -36.60 54.80
N SER A 241 3.23 -35.68 55.54
CA SER A 241 2.33 -34.68 54.95
C SER A 241 3.09 -33.64 54.14
N LYS A 242 4.26 -33.16 54.59
CA LYS A 242 5.16 -32.33 53.75
C LYS A 242 5.56 -33.07 52.48
N CYS A 243 5.91 -34.35 52.53
CA CYS A 243 6.31 -35.12 51.34
C CYS A 243 5.12 -35.50 50.45
N LYS A 244 3.91 -35.65 50.99
CA LYS A 244 2.65 -35.72 50.23
C LYS A 244 2.37 -34.40 49.51
N VAL A 245 2.43 -33.26 50.21
CA VAL A 245 2.28 -31.91 49.64
C VAL A 245 3.36 -31.63 48.59
N LEU A 246 4.61 -32.04 48.82
CA LEU A 246 5.68 -31.96 47.82
C LEU A 246 5.39 -32.83 46.59
N THR A 247 4.82 -34.02 46.76
CA THR A 247 4.42 -34.90 45.66
C THR A 247 3.28 -34.28 44.83
N GLU A 248 2.25 -33.75 45.49
CA GLU A 248 1.14 -33.05 44.86
C GLU A 248 1.61 -31.77 44.13
N LYS A 249 2.48 -30.98 44.77
CA LYS A 249 3.11 -29.79 44.19
C LYS A 249 4.01 -30.13 43.00
N ASN A 250 4.77 -31.22 43.08
CA ASN A 250 5.63 -31.72 42.01
C ASN A 250 4.80 -32.20 40.80
N ASN A 251 3.68 -32.90 41.04
CA ASN A 251 2.76 -33.30 39.97
C ASN A 251 2.10 -32.07 39.32
N SER A 252 1.68 -31.09 40.12
CA SER A 252 1.15 -29.82 39.62
C SER A 252 2.17 -29.06 38.77
N TYR A 253 3.41 -28.90 39.24
CA TYR A 253 4.50 -28.30 38.44
C TYR A 253 4.75 -29.07 37.14
N SER A 254 4.73 -30.41 37.16
CA SER A 254 4.94 -31.22 35.95
C SER A 254 3.86 -30.94 34.88
N THR A 255 2.58 -30.84 35.29
CA THR A 255 1.48 -30.49 34.38
C THR A 255 1.62 -29.07 33.83
N HIS A 256 1.84 -28.08 34.70
CA HIS A 256 1.99 -26.67 34.29
C HIS A 256 3.23 -26.46 33.41
N HIS A 257 4.34 -27.15 33.69
CA HIS A 257 5.56 -27.10 32.86
C HIS A 257 5.31 -27.73 31.48
N SER A 258 4.59 -28.84 31.41
CA SER A 258 4.22 -29.48 30.13
C SER A 258 3.31 -28.61 29.26
N GLN A 259 2.33 -27.93 29.89
CA GLN A 259 1.48 -26.95 29.21
C GLN A 259 2.28 -25.74 28.71
N LEU A 260 3.12 -25.15 29.58
CA LEU A 260 3.95 -23.99 29.24
C LEU A 260 4.99 -24.30 28.14
N LEU A 261 5.52 -25.54 28.09
CA LEU A 261 6.38 -26.01 27.00
C LEU A 261 5.63 -26.06 25.66
N SER A 262 4.38 -26.54 25.66
CA SER A 262 3.53 -26.57 24.45
C SER A 262 3.25 -25.15 23.95
N GLU A 263 2.86 -24.22 24.84
CA GLU A 263 2.67 -22.81 24.49
C GLU A 263 3.96 -22.14 23.98
N CYS A 264 5.11 -22.39 24.63
CA CYS A 264 6.40 -21.89 24.15
C CYS A 264 6.77 -22.41 22.76
N THR A 265 6.38 -23.65 22.43
CA THR A 265 6.61 -24.24 21.10
C THR A 265 5.74 -23.55 20.05
N GLN A 266 4.43 -23.44 20.30
CA GLN A 266 3.49 -22.72 19.43
C GLN A 266 3.87 -21.23 19.24
N LEU A 267 4.38 -20.57 20.29
CA LEU A 267 4.89 -19.19 20.19
C LEU A 267 6.18 -19.11 19.37
N LYS A 268 7.11 -20.08 19.48
CA LYS A 268 8.34 -20.13 18.65
C LYS A 268 8.00 -20.32 17.16
N GLU A 269 7.04 -21.18 16.84
CA GLU A 269 6.51 -21.36 15.47
C GLU A 269 5.86 -20.06 14.96
N LYS A 270 5.01 -19.43 15.78
CA LYS A 270 4.33 -18.17 15.43
C LYS A 270 5.28 -16.99 15.24
N VAL A 271 6.36 -16.91 16.01
CA VAL A 271 7.46 -15.94 15.78
C VAL A 271 8.14 -16.20 14.44
N SER A 272 8.35 -17.47 14.06
CA SER A 272 9.01 -17.82 12.80
C SER A 272 8.14 -17.51 11.59
N MET A 273 6.84 -17.83 11.63
CA MET A 273 5.88 -17.45 10.60
C MET A 273 5.79 -15.93 10.42
N LEU A 274 5.56 -15.18 11.51
CA LEU A 274 5.49 -13.71 11.45
C LEU A 274 6.78 -13.04 10.96
N LYS A 275 7.95 -13.65 11.21
CA LYS A 275 9.22 -13.16 10.66
C LYS A 275 9.31 -13.35 9.14
N GLU A 276 8.82 -14.45 8.59
CA GLU A 276 8.82 -14.65 7.14
C GLU A 276 7.72 -13.84 6.45
N ASP A 277 6.54 -13.70 7.06
CA ASP A 277 5.51 -12.76 6.60
C ASP A 277 6.06 -11.33 6.49
N ASN A 278 6.75 -10.85 7.56
CA ASN A 278 7.35 -9.51 7.56
C ASN A 278 8.51 -9.37 6.57
N ARG A 279 9.20 -10.46 6.19
CA ARG A 279 10.18 -10.45 5.08
C ARG A 279 9.49 -10.42 3.73
N LYS A 280 8.42 -11.19 3.53
CA LYS A 280 7.63 -11.24 2.30
C LYS A 280 7.02 -9.87 1.99
N LEU A 281 6.37 -9.24 2.97
CA LEU A 281 5.83 -7.88 2.85
C LEU A 281 6.93 -6.85 2.51
N LYS A 282 8.12 -6.93 3.11
CA LYS A 282 9.24 -6.04 2.75
C LYS A 282 9.76 -6.27 1.33
N ARG A 283 9.84 -7.51 0.86
CA ARG A 283 10.18 -7.82 -0.55
C ARG A 283 9.13 -7.24 -1.51
N GLU A 284 7.84 -7.39 -1.19
CA GLU A 284 6.74 -6.84 -1.98
C GLU A 284 6.73 -5.30 -1.99
N GLN A 285 7.01 -4.66 -0.85
CA GLN A 285 7.16 -3.20 -0.74
C GLN A 285 8.30 -2.67 -1.62
N ILE A 286 9.45 -3.36 -1.64
CA ILE A 286 10.59 -3.01 -2.51
C ILE A 286 10.23 -3.15 -3.99
N LEU A 287 9.70 -4.30 -4.41
CA LEU A 287 9.29 -4.54 -5.81
C LEU A 287 8.22 -3.55 -6.29
N LEU A 288 7.29 -3.18 -5.41
CA LEU A 288 6.30 -2.15 -5.70
C LEU A 288 6.99 -0.78 -5.86
N GLN A 289 7.86 -0.38 -4.92
CA GLN A 289 8.59 0.88 -5.02
C GLN A 289 9.43 0.98 -6.31
N GLU A 290 10.17 -0.07 -6.66
CA GLU A 290 10.94 -0.16 -7.92
C GLU A 290 10.02 0.01 -9.14
N SER A 291 8.87 -0.68 -9.17
CA SER A 291 7.87 -0.53 -10.24
C SER A 291 7.30 0.90 -10.34
N CYS A 292 7.16 1.61 -9.23
CA CYS A 292 6.66 2.98 -9.21
C CYS A 292 7.73 4.02 -9.60
N GLU A 293 9.00 3.76 -9.28
CA GLU A 293 10.14 4.57 -9.75
C GLU A 293 10.38 4.37 -11.26
N GLU A 294 10.24 3.14 -11.75
CA GLU A 294 10.22 2.80 -13.19
C GLU A 294 9.10 3.56 -13.92
N ALA A 295 7.86 3.47 -13.43
CA ALA A 295 6.72 4.17 -14.01
C ALA A 295 6.93 5.70 -14.06
N LYS A 296 7.44 6.31 -12.97
CA LYS A 296 7.79 7.75 -12.95
C LYS A 296 8.86 8.11 -13.98
N ARG A 297 9.87 7.25 -14.18
CA ARG A 297 10.92 7.48 -15.20
C ARG A 297 10.34 7.42 -16.61
N LEU A 298 9.49 6.44 -16.90
CA LEU A 298 8.83 6.29 -18.20
C LEU A 298 7.86 7.45 -18.49
N CYS A 299 7.08 7.92 -17.49
CA CYS A 299 6.24 9.13 -17.66
C CYS A 299 7.10 10.38 -17.95
N LYS A 300 8.27 10.51 -17.32
CA LYS A 300 9.18 11.62 -17.57
C LYS A 300 9.78 11.55 -18.98
N GLU A 301 10.27 10.39 -19.40
CA GLU A 301 10.86 10.20 -20.73
C GLU A 301 9.83 10.42 -21.86
N SER A 302 8.57 9.99 -21.66
CA SER A 302 7.51 10.26 -22.63
C SER A 302 7.15 11.75 -22.69
N TYR A 303 7.09 12.44 -21.54
CA TYR A 303 6.88 13.89 -21.48
C TYR A 303 8.00 14.67 -22.19
N GLU A 304 9.27 14.33 -21.94
CA GLU A 304 10.42 14.97 -22.59
C GLU A 304 10.38 14.77 -24.11
N LYS A 305 10.11 13.55 -24.60
CA LYS A 305 9.94 13.27 -26.04
C LYS A 305 8.81 14.07 -26.68
N ILE A 306 7.69 14.27 -25.99
CA ILE A 306 6.58 15.06 -26.53
C ILE A 306 6.93 16.55 -26.55
N CYS A 307 7.64 17.07 -25.53
CA CYS A 307 8.11 18.46 -25.53
C CYS A 307 9.08 18.75 -26.69
N ASP A 308 9.98 17.80 -27.02
CA ASP A 308 10.89 17.90 -28.16
C ASP A 308 10.14 17.91 -29.51
N LEU A 309 9.08 17.09 -29.65
CA LEU A 309 8.24 17.07 -30.85
C LEU A 309 7.43 18.35 -30.99
N TRP A 310 6.80 18.81 -29.89
CA TRP A 310 6.03 20.05 -29.83
C TRP A 310 6.90 21.26 -30.22
N THR A 311 8.12 21.35 -29.69
CA THR A 311 9.08 22.43 -30.01
C THR A 311 9.44 22.46 -31.49
N LYS A 312 9.65 21.30 -32.12
CA LYS A 312 9.92 21.21 -33.58
C LYS A 312 8.70 21.62 -34.41
N GLN A 313 7.51 21.17 -34.02
CA GLN A 313 6.28 21.49 -34.74
C GLN A 313 5.90 22.97 -34.65
N GLN A 314 6.15 23.60 -33.49
CA GLN A 314 6.00 25.04 -33.31
C GLN A 314 6.94 25.85 -34.24
N GLN A 315 8.20 25.43 -34.38
CA GLN A 315 9.17 26.07 -35.30
C GLN A 315 8.74 25.95 -36.78
N GLU A 316 8.18 24.81 -37.19
CA GLU A 316 7.65 24.64 -38.55
C GLU A 316 6.39 25.49 -38.79
N HIS A 317 5.51 25.65 -37.79
CA HIS A 317 4.36 26.55 -37.85
C HIS A 317 4.78 28.01 -38.02
N GLU A 318 5.69 28.50 -37.17
CA GLU A 318 6.23 29.88 -37.25
C GLU A 318 6.87 30.15 -38.64
N ARG A 319 7.60 29.18 -39.19
CA ARG A 319 8.17 29.29 -40.55
C ARG A 319 7.09 29.36 -41.64
N LEU A 320 5.95 28.69 -41.49
CA LEU A 320 4.84 28.79 -42.45
C LEU A 320 4.11 30.13 -42.34
N GLU A 321 3.91 30.67 -41.13
CA GLU A 321 3.33 32.00 -40.91
C GLU A 321 4.20 33.10 -41.52
N GLU A 322 5.54 33.06 -41.35
CA GLU A 322 6.46 34.00 -41.99
C GLU A 322 6.38 33.95 -43.52
N ASN A 323 6.32 32.73 -44.09
CA ASN A 323 6.17 32.52 -45.53
C ASN A 323 4.83 33.07 -46.05
N LEU A 324 3.73 32.83 -45.33
CA LEU A 324 2.40 33.36 -45.68
C LEU A 324 2.38 34.89 -45.64
N LEU A 325 2.94 35.50 -44.58
CA LEU A 325 3.06 36.96 -44.45
C LEU A 325 3.92 37.58 -45.55
N SER A 326 5.00 36.90 -45.97
CA SER A 326 5.81 37.28 -47.13
C SER A 326 5.02 37.22 -48.43
N LEU A 327 4.26 36.14 -48.67
CA LEU A 327 3.42 35.98 -49.85
C LEU A 327 2.28 37.02 -49.91
N MET A 328 1.68 37.37 -48.77
CA MET A 328 0.68 38.44 -48.66
C MET A 328 1.26 39.80 -49.02
N LYS A 329 2.47 40.13 -48.54
CA LYS A 329 3.18 41.38 -48.93
C LYS A 329 3.50 41.41 -50.43
N GLN A 330 3.87 40.27 -51.04
CA GLN A 330 4.04 40.16 -52.50
C GLN A 330 2.73 40.39 -53.25
N LYS A 331 1.61 39.80 -52.79
CA LYS A 331 0.28 39.96 -53.39
C LYS A 331 -0.21 41.41 -53.36
N GLU A 332 0.05 42.11 -52.25
CA GLU A 332 -0.26 43.55 -52.11
C GLU A 332 0.56 44.39 -53.11
N LEU A 333 1.88 44.21 -53.17
CA LEU A 333 2.74 44.93 -54.10
C LEU A 333 2.35 44.71 -55.58
N VAL A 334 2.01 43.48 -55.96
CA VAL A 334 1.51 43.15 -57.31
C VAL A 334 0.17 43.82 -57.61
N THR A 335 -0.69 44.00 -56.60
CA THR A 335 -1.96 44.71 -56.76
C THR A 335 -1.73 46.22 -56.96
N GLN A 336 -0.86 46.84 -56.15
CA GLN A 336 -0.48 48.24 -56.33
C GLN A 336 0.20 48.52 -57.69
N GLN A 337 1.03 47.59 -58.18
CA GLN A 337 1.63 47.67 -59.51
C GLN A 337 0.58 47.57 -60.63
N ARG A 338 -0.44 46.70 -60.48
CA ARG A 338 -1.57 46.61 -61.42
C ARG A 338 -2.35 47.91 -61.47
N ASP A 339 -2.68 48.49 -60.33
CA ASP A 339 -3.46 49.73 -60.24
C ASP A 339 -2.70 50.93 -60.82
N LEU A 340 -1.37 50.96 -60.69
CA LEU A 340 -0.51 51.95 -61.35
C LEU A 340 -0.49 51.74 -62.88
N ALA A 341 -0.38 50.50 -63.35
CA ALA A 341 -0.41 50.19 -64.78
C ALA A 341 -1.74 50.60 -65.44
N VAL A 342 -2.88 50.34 -64.78
CA VAL A 342 -4.21 50.76 -65.25
C VAL A 342 -4.30 52.29 -65.34
N LYS A 343 -3.78 53.04 -64.36
CA LYS A 343 -3.73 54.52 -64.40
C LYS A 343 -2.86 55.04 -65.55
N LEU A 344 -1.69 54.44 -65.77
CA LEU A 344 -0.81 54.81 -66.89
C LEU A 344 -1.47 54.50 -68.24
N GLN A 345 -2.11 53.34 -68.38
CA GLN A 345 -2.84 52.96 -69.58
C GLN A 345 -3.96 53.96 -69.91
N HIS A 346 -4.76 54.36 -68.91
CA HIS A 346 -5.78 55.39 -69.07
C HIS A 346 -5.20 56.74 -69.53
N HIS A 347 -4.08 57.18 -68.93
CA HIS A 347 -3.38 58.40 -69.35
C HIS A 347 -2.83 58.32 -70.78
N PHE A 348 -2.31 57.16 -71.20
CA PHE A 348 -1.90 56.94 -72.59
C PHE A 348 -3.09 56.97 -73.55
N THR A 349 -4.23 56.37 -73.20
CA THR A 349 -5.46 56.44 -74.01
C THR A 349 -5.96 57.88 -74.14
N GLU A 350 -5.99 58.66 -73.06
CA GLU A 350 -6.37 60.08 -73.11
C GLU A 350 -5.39 60.91 -73.96
N SER A 351 -4.09 60.69 -73.80
CA SER A 351 -3.06 61.36 -74.59
C SER A 351 -3.15 61.01 -76.08
N ARG A 352 -3.48 59.76 -76.41
CA ARG A 352 -3.66 59.29 -77.79
C ARG A 352 -4.89 59.94 -78.43
N MET A 353 -6.03 59.97 -77.75
CA MET A 353 -7.23 60.66 -78.24
C MET A 353 -7.00 62.16 -78.46
N ARG A 354 -6.22 62.82 -77.58
CA ARG A 354 -5.82 64.24 -77.77
C ARG A 354 -4.90 64.43 -78.97
N PHE A 355 -3.98 63.50 -79.23
CA PHE A 355 -3.10 63.54 -80.41
C PHE A 355 -3.89 63.29 -81.71
N GLU A 356 -4.74 62.28 -81.74
CA GLU A 356 -5.67 61.98 -82.84
C GLU A 356 -6.56 63.21 -83.17
N HIS A 357 -7.06 63.90 -82.13
CA HIS A 357 -7.87 65.12 -82.30
C HIS A 357 -7.07 66.29 -82.88
N LEU A 358 -5.86 66.57 -82.38
CA LEU A 358 -4.98 67.61 -82.89
C LEU A 358 -4.49 67.33 -84.32
N GLN A 359 -4.25 66.06 -84.66
CA GLN A 359 -3.90 65.66 -86.02
C GLN A 359 -5.05 65.96 -87.00
N HIS A 360 -6.28 65.61 -86.62
CA HIS A 360 -7.47 65.91 -87.41
C HIS A 360 -7.77 67.42 -87.51
N GLU A 361 -7.50 68.22 -86.46
CA GLU A 361 -7.56 69.69 -86.56
C GLU A 361 -6.52 70.23 -87.56
N LEU A 362 -5.28 69.74 -87.51
CA LEU A 362 -4.22 70.15 -88.45
C LEU A 362 -4.58 69.79 -89.89
N GLU A 363 -5.05 68.57 -90.12
CA GLU A 363 -5.48 68.07 -91.44
C GLU A 363 -6.62 68.95 -92.00
N GLN A 364 -7.62 69.28 -91.17
CA GLN A 364 -8.68 70.24 -91.55
C GLN A 364 -8.17 71.66 -91.86
N THR A 365 -7.16 72.17 -91.12
CA THR A 365 -6.55 73.46 -91.48
C THR A 365 -5.74 73.39 -92.78
N THR A 366 -5.13 72.24 -93.08
CA THR A 366 -4.36 72.03 -94.31
C THR A 366 -5.30 71.96 -95.52
N ASP A 367 -6.40 71.21 -95.42
CA ASP A 367 -7.47 71.16 -96.44
C ASP A 367 -8.07 72.56 -96.70
N GLN A 368 -8.21 73.38 -95.64
CA GLN A 368 -8.68 74.77 -95.78
C GLN A 368 -7.64 75.68 -96.45
N GLU A 369 -6.35 75.56 -96.13
CA GLU A 369 -5.29 76.31 -96.82
C GLU A 369 -5.12 75.87 -98.29
N GLU A 370 -5.16 74.56 -98.59
CA GLU A 370 -5.15 74.09 -99.99
C GLU A 370 -6.38 74.56 -100.76
N SER A 371 -7.57 74.52 -100.15
CA SER A 371 -8.80 75.04 -100.77
C SER A 371 -8.72 76.54 -101.04
N LEU A 372 -8.16 77.33 -100.10
CA LEU A 372 -7.91 78.76 -100.29
C LEU A 372 -6.91 79.00 -101.44
N LEU A 373 -5.75 78.33 -101.44
CA LEU A 373 -4.75 78.42 -102.51
C LEU A 373 -5.31 78.01 -103.88
N GLN A 374 -6.17 76.99 -103.92
CA GLN A 374 -6.82 76.54 -105.15
C GLN A 374 -7.86 77.56 -105.65
N THR A 375 -8.60 78.24 -104.77
CA THR A 375 -9.45 79.38 -105.16
C THR A 375 -8.65 80.63 -105.57
N GLU A 376 -7.48 80.86 -104.99
CA GLU A 376 -6.60 81.99 -105.36
C GLU A 376 -5.91 81.76 -106.72
N LEU A 377 -5.51 80.51 -107.02
CA LEU A 377 -5.04 80.10 -108.34
C LEU A 377 -6.13 80.26 -109.42
N LEU A 378 -7.37 79.86 -109.14
CA LEU A 378 -8.50 80.08 -110.06
C LEU A 378 -8.80 81.58 -110.28
N GLN A 379 -8.54 82.44 -109.30
CA GLN A 379 -8.61 83.90 -109.50
C GLN A 379 -7.46 84.44 -110.36
N GLN A 380 -6.27 83.83 -110.31
CA GLN A 380 -5.15 84.17 -111.21
C GLN A 380 -5.39 83.72 -112.65
N GLU A 381 -5.94 82.52 -112.89
CA GLU A 381 -6.25 82.05 -114.26
C GLU A 381 -7.27 82.95 -114.97
N HIS A 382 -8.21 83.55 -114.24
CA HIS A 382 -9.15 84.54 -114.79
C HIS A 382 -8.53 85.93 -115.07
N CYS A 383 -7.25 86.15 -114.73
CA CYS A 383 -6.57 87.45 -114.86
C CYS A 383 -5.38 87.46 -115.86
N VAL A 384 -5.38 86.58 -116.86
CA VAL A 384 -4.46 86.66 -118.02
C VAL A 384 -5.16 87.30 -119.22
N PRO A 385 -5.00 88.63 -119.47
CA PRO A 385 -5.58 89.27 -120.65
C PRO A 385 -4.78 88.93 -121.91
N GLY A 386 -5.47 88.42 -122.93
CA GLY A 386 -4.82 88.00 -124.17
C GLY A 386 -4.30 89.17 -125.02
N LYS A 387 -2.97 89.24 -125.22
CA LYS A 387 -2.29 89.62 -126.47
C LYS A 387 -0.81 89.31 -126.46
#